data_AF-A0A1F2T294-F1
#
_entry.id   AF-A0A1F2T294-F1
#
_cell.length_a   1.000
_cell.length_b   1.000
_cell.length_c   1.000
_cell.angle_alpha   90.00
_cell.angle_beta   90.00
_cell.angle_gamma   90.00
#
_symmetry.space_group_name_H-M   'P 1'
#
loop_
_entity.id
_entity.type
_entity.pdbx_description
1 polymer ?
#
loop_
_entity_poly.entity_id
_entity_poly.type
_entity_poly.pdbx_seq_one_letter_code
_entity_poly.pdbx_strand_id
1 'polypeptide(L)'
;MISSSRKESDVAQFVVRNLEDDVAEKLKKRARRHARSTEDEVRHILRAAVQEPSAGGHTLGTRIARRFQRSGLSEDLPELRGAAVRAAEFER
;
A
#
# COMPACT_ATOMS: atom_id res chain seq x y z
N MET A 1 -22.18 37.23 -3.41
CA MET A 1 -22.07 36.09 -2.47
C MET A 1 -22.40 34.82 -3.24
N ILE A 2 -21.39 34.03 -3.61
CA ILE A 2 -21.60 32.76 -4.30
C ILE A 2 -21.73 31.70 -3.20
N SER A 3 -22.97 31.24 -2.97
CA SER A 3 -23.23 30.12 -2.07
C SER A 3 -22.61 28.87 -2.68
N SER A 4 -21.43 28.50 -2.19
CA SER A 4 -20.78 27.24 -2.52
C SER A 4 -21.60 26.12 -1.86
N SER A 5 -22.48 25.50 -2.63
CA SER A 5 -23.17 24.27 -2.25
C SER A 5 -22.10 23.20 -2.03
N ARG A 6 -21.77 22.98 -0.75
CA ARG A 6 -21.03 21.82 -0.30
C ARG A 6 -21.86 20.60 -0.72
N LYS A 7 -21.41 19.85 -1.73
CA LYS A 7 -21.85 18.46 -1.90
C LYS A 7 -21.42 17.74 -0.63
N GLU A 8 -22.37 17.50 0.27
CA GLU A 8 -22.18 16.49 1.31
C GLU A 8 -21.75 15.20 0.59
N SER A 9 -20.62 14.67 1.00
CA SER A 9 -20.12 13.40 0.50
C SER A 9 -21.14 12.32 0.89
N ASP A 10 -21.91 11.86 -0.09
CA ASP A 10 -22.90 10.82 0.09
C ASP A 10 -22.20 9.56 0.63
N VAL A 11 -22.55 9.16 1.86
CA VAL A 11 -21.92 8.03 2.54
C VAL A 11 -22.58 6.74 2.07
N ALA A 12 -21.83 5.90 1.36
CA ALA A 12 -22.32 4.59 0.95
C ALA A 12 -22.37 3.62 2.15
N GLN A 13 -23.54 3.04 2.43
CA GLN A 13 -23.74 2.02 3.46
C GLN A 13 -23.92 0.63 2.83
N PHE A 14 -23.32 -0.38 3.44
CA PHE A 14 -23.44 -1.78 3.03
C PHE A 14 -23.80 -2.68 4.23
N VAL A 15 -24.79 -3.55 4.06
CA VAL A 15 -25.25 -4.49 5.10
C VAL A 15 -25.24 -5.90 4.55
N VAL A 16 -24.47 -6.79 5.20
CA VAL A 16 -24.49 -8.22 4.92
C VAL A 16 -25.45 -8.88 5.91
N ARG A 17 -26.45 -9.61 5.39
CA ARG A 17 -27.41 -10.38 6.19
C ARG A 17 -27.08 -11.87 6.09
N ASN A 18 -27.49 -12.63 7.10
CA ASN A 18 -27.31 -14.09 7.17
C ASN A 18 -25.85 -14.53 6.97
N LEU A 19 -24.89 -13.78 7.54
CA LEU A 19 -23.49 -14.17 7.55
C LEU A 19 -23.29 -15.35 8.50
N GLU A 20 -22.53 -16.35 8.10
CA GLU A 20 -22.21 -17.50 8.93
C GLU A 20 -21.44 -17.07 10.18
N ASP A 21 -21.79 -17.65 11.33
CA ASP A 21 -21.19 -17.28 12.62
C ASP A 21 -19.67 -17.49 12.64
N ASP A 22 -19.18 -18.53 11.96
CA ASP A 22 -17.75 -18.82 11.89
C ASP A 22 -16.99 -17.74 11.09
N VAL A 23 -17.59 -17.18 10.05
CA VAL A 23 -17.04 -16.07 9.26
C VAL A 23 -17.02 -14.80 10.10
N ALA A 24 -18.11 -14.51 10.83
CA ALA A 24 -18.17 -13.36 11.73
C ALA A 24 -17.09 -13.41 12.82
N GLU A 25 -16.86 -14.57 13.43
CA GLU A 25 -15.81 -14.75 14.45
C GLU A 25 -14.40 -14.65 13.86
N LYS A 26 -14.16 -15.21 12.67
CA LYS A 26 -12.88 -15.05 11.96
C LYS A 26 -12.57 -13.58 11.66
N LEU A 27 -13.58 -12.80 11.24
CA LEU A 27 -13.43 -11.36 10.99
C LEU A 27 -13.09 -10.60 12.28
N LYS A 28 -13.80 -10.86 13.39
CA LYS A 28 -13.49 -10.24 14.69
C LYS A 28 -12.06 -10.56 15.15
N LYS A 29 -11.64 -11.83 15.03
CA LYS A 29 -10.28 -12.25 15.40
C LYS A 29 -9.22 -11.55 14.54
N ARG A 30 -9.47 -11.44 13.23
CA ARG A 30 -8.58 -10.74 12.30
C ARG A 30 -8.48 -9.24 12.61
N ALA A 31 -9.59 -8.59 12.92
CA ALA A 31 -9.63 -7.18 13.30
C ALA A 31 -8.81 -6.91 14.57
N ARG A 32 -8.96 -7.75 15.60
CA ARG A 32 -8.14 -7.69 16.83
C ARG A 32 -6.64 -7.83 16.54
N ARG A 33 -6.25 -8.77 15.66
CA ARG A 33 -4.85 -8.96 15.27
C ARG A 33 -4.27 -7.74 14.58
N HIS A 34 -5.08 -6.98 13.84
CA HIS A 34 -4.66 -5.76 13.15
C HIS A 34 -4.90 -4.48 13.97
N ALA A 35 -5.31 -4.60 15.24
CA ALA A 35 -5.66 -3.48 16.11
C ALA A 35 -6.69 -2.51 15.48
N ARG A 36 -7.70 -3.07 14.79
CA ARG A 36 -8.79 -2.31 14.13
C ARG A 36 -10.14 -2.72 14.68
N SER A 37 -11.14 -1.85 14.48
CA SER A 37 -12.53 -2.24 14.64
C SER A 37 -12.91 -3.29 13.58
N THR A 38 -13.91 -4.13 13.85
CA THR A 38 -14.39 -5.11 12.87
C THR A 38 -14.88 -4.42 11.60
N GLU A 39 -15.55 -3.28 11.75
CA GLU A 39 -16.05 -2.47 10.65
C GLU A 39 -14.92 -1.90 9.78
N ASP A 40 -13.86 -1.37 10.39
CA ASP A 40 -12.68 -0.90 9.66
C ASP A 40 -11.95 -2.03 8.95
N GLU A 41 -11.87 -3.21 9.55
CA GLU A 41 -11.25 -4.37 8.91
C GLU A 41 -12.08 -4.85 7.71
N VAL A 42 -13.42 -4.88 7.82
CA VAL A 42 -14.31 -5.21 6.70
C VAL A 42 -14.16 -4.18 5.59
N ARG A 43 -14.17 -2.88 5.91
CA ARG A 43 -13.94 -1.80 4.93
C ARG A 43 -12.57 -1.96 4.26
N HIS A 44 -11.54 -2.31 5.01
CA HIS A 44 -10.20 -2.56 4.46
C HIS A 44 -10.17 -3.76 3.52
N ILE A 45 -10.80 -4.88 3.90
CA ILE A 45 -10.92 -6.08 3.05
C ILE A 45 -11.65 -5.74 1.75
N LEU A 46 -12.80 -5.07 1.83
CA LEU A 46 -13.56 -4.68 0.65
C LEU A 46 -12.73 -3.76 -0.25
N ARG A 47 -12.05 -2.75 0.33
CA ARG A 47 -11.16 -1.86 -0.43
C ARG A 47 -10.01 -2.60 -1.09
N ALA A 48 -9.43 -3.60 -0.43
CA ALA A 48 -8.36 -4.42 -1.00
C ALA A 48 -8.88 -5.36 -2.10
N ALA A 49 -10.10 -5.89 -1.95
CA ALA A 49 -10.71 -6.79 -2.92
C ALA A 49 -11.16 -6.08 -4.21
N VAL A 50 -11.63 -4.84 -4.10
CA VAL A 50 -12.07 -4.03 -5.26
C VAL A 50 -10.94 -3.22 -5.89
N GLN A 51 -9.82 -3.04 -5.18
CA GLN A 51 -8.61 -2.59 -5.84
C GLN A 51 -8.20 -3.71 -6.79
N GLU A 52 -8.44 -3.53 -8.09
CA GLU A 52 -7.74 -4.30 -9.11
C GLU A 52 -6.26 -4.33 -8.70
N PRO A 53 -5.60 -5.50 -8.71
CA PRO A 53 -4.17 -5.53 -8.50
C PRO A 53 -3.63 -4.53 -9.50
N SER A 54 -3.10 -3.40 -9.00
CA SER A 54 -2.63 -2.31 -9.84
C SER A 54 -1.95 -2.96 -11.02
N ALA A 55 -2.54 -2.82 -12.20
CA ALA A 55 -1.93 -3.36 -13.39
C ALA A 55 -0.54 -2.73 -13.44
N GLY A 56 0.48 -3.49 -13.05
CA GLY A 56 1.83 -2.97 -12.88
C GLY A 56 2.18 -2.38 -11.51
N GLY A 57 1.77 -3.00 -10.41
CA GLY A 57 2.58 -3.04 -9.19
C GLY A 57 3.89 -3.76 -9.48
N HIS A 58 4.75 -3.13 -10.28
CA HIS A 58 6.06 -3.62 -10.67
C HIS A 58 6.75 -4.16 -9.41
N THR A 59 7.23 -5.41 -9.48
CA THR A 59 8.05 -5.97 -8.41
C THR A 59 9.20 -5.01 -8.12
N LEU A 60 9.76 -5.07 -6.90
CA LEU A 60 10.86 -4.18 -6.53
C LEU A 60 11.97 -4.14 -7.59
N GLY A 61 12.30 -5.29 -8.18
CA GLY A 61 13.23 -5.41 -9.30
C GLY A 61 12.83 -4.59 -10.52
N THR A 62 11.58 -4.71 -11.00
CA THR A 62 11.09 -3.91 -12.13
C THR A 62 11.08 -2.41 -11.83
N ARG A 63 10.79 -2.02 -10.59
CA ARG A 63 10.85 -0.60 -10.17
C ARG A 63 12.28 -0.06 -10.18
N ILE A 64 13.25 -0.83 -9.67
CA ILE A 64 14.67 -0.48 -9.69
C ILE A 64 15.16 -0.38 -11.14
N ALA A 65 14.89 -1.39 -11.97
CA ALA A 65 15.28 -1.40 -13.37
C ALA A 65 14.74 -0.19 -14.13
N ARG A 66 13.45 0.15 -13.95
CA ARG A 66 12.86 1.35 -14.57
C ARG A 66 13.52 2.65 -14.09
N ARG A 67 13.85 2.76 -12.79
CA ARG A 67 14.49 3.96 -12.22
C ARG A 67 15.86 4.24 -12.85
N PHE A 68 16.62 3.18 -13.10
CA PHE A 68 17.98 3.25 -13.66
C PHE A 68 18.03 2.96 -15.18
N GLN A 69 16.89 2.85 -15.87
CA GLN A 69 16.86 2.51 -17.31
C GLN A 69 17.64 3.50 -18.19
N ARG A 70 17.81 4.74 -17.72
CA ARG A 70 18.56 5.82 -18.40
C ARG A 70 19.93 6.07 -17.78
N SER A 71 20.29 5.31 -16.74
CA SER A 71 21.49 5.46 -15.95
C SER A 71 22.13 4.08 -15.84
N GLY A 72 22.73 3.65 -16.95
CA GLY A 72 23.52 2.42 -17.00
C GLY A 72 24.88 2.63 -16.37
N LEU A 73 25.55 1.53 -16.06
CA LEU A 73 26.95 1.54 -15.63
C LEU A 73 27.83 1.73 -16.87
N SER A 74 28.75 2.69 -16.81
CA SER A 74 29.80 2.88 -17.82
C SER A 74 31.01 1.99 -17.59
N GLU A 75 31.15 1.46 -16.37
CA GLU A 75 32.21 0.56 -15.92
C GLU A 75 31.67 -0.37 -14.83
N ASP A 76 32.36 -1.47 -14.56
CA ASP A 76 31.95 -2.41 -13.53
C ASP A 76 31.97 -1.78 -12.13
N LEU A 77 31.03 -2.20 -11.28
CA LEU A 77 30.98 -1.73 -9.90
C LEU A 77 32.23 -2.21 -9.14
N PRO A 78 32.89 -1.33 -8.35
CA PRO A 78 34.07 -1.71 -7.59
C PRO A 78 33.73 -2.71 -6.49
N GLU A 79 34.66 -3.64 -6.24
CA GLU A 79 34.60 -4.57 -5.12
C GLU A 79 34.82 -3.82 -3.79
N LEU A 80 33.86 -3.90 -2.86
CA LEU A 80 33.89 -3.13 -1.61
C LEU A 80 34.24 -3.97 -0.36
N ARG A 81 34.54 -5.26 -0.51
CA ARG A 81 34.96 -6.09 0.63
C ARG A 81 36.23 -5.53 1.29
N GLY A 82 36.15 -5.25 2.59
CA GLY A 82 37.25 -4.68 3.37
C GLY A 82 37.36 -3.15 3.31
N ALA A 83 36.50 -2.46 2.56
CA ALA A 83 36.45 -1.01 2.55
C ALA A 83 35.95 -0.47 3.90
N ALA A 84 36.60 0.58 4.41
CA ALA A 84 36.14 1.27 5.61
C ALA A 84 34.82 2.00 5.30
N VAL A 85 33.83 1.84 6.18
CA VAL A 85 32.55 2.57 6.06
C VAL A 85 32.80 4.05 6.29
N ARG A 86 32.36 4.88 5.34
CA ARG A 86 32.42 6.35 5.45
C ARG A 86 31.05 6.95 5.18
N ALA A 87 30.78 8.11 5.77
CA ALA A 87 29.55 8.85 5.49
C ALA A 87 29.55 9.33 4.03
N ALA A 88 28.36 9.37 3.42
CA ALA A 88 28.19 9.98 2.11
C ALA A 88 28.22 11.50 2.25
N GLU A 89 29.06 12.14 1.46
CA GLU A 89 29.08 13.60 1.32
C GLU A 89 28.15 13.95 0.16
N PHE A 90 27.17 14.82 0.42
CA PHE A 90 26.25 15.32 -0.60
C PHE A 90 26.49 16.83 -0.75
N GLU A 91 26.77 17.27 -1.97
CA GLU A 91 26.73 18.70 -2.29
C GLU A 91 25.28 19.19 -2.21
N ARG A 92 25.10 20.40 -1.66
CA ARG A 92 23.79 21.00 -1.39
C ARG A 92 23.18 21.66 -2.61
#